data_AF-A0A1F6WXF6-F1
#
_entry.id   AF-A0A1F6WXF6-F1
#
_cell.length_a   1.000
_cell.length_b   1.000
_cell.length_c   1.000
_cell.angle_alpha   90.00
_cell.angle_beta   90.00
_cell.angle_gamma   90.00
#
_symmetry.space_group_name_H-M   'P 1'
#
loop_
_entity.id
_entity.type
_entity.pdbx_description
1 polymer ?
#
loop_
_entity_poly.entity_id
_entity_poly.type
_entity_poly.pdbx_seq_one_letter_code
_entity_poly.pdbx_strand_id
1 'polypeptide(L)'
;METRNIKYPYLPESRTILYVPEENKYMFSAKEVALRESTDKKISTGVVIVNEQGEILVKAANQSALKNQYLLATHKNWCIRKLFKIPSGQKYWLCPGCASHRNHGEYRAIKMLEKKFPNKVGSSLDLYLWGHWWCCKPCWDKMIEVGIRSVYLLQGADKLFK
;
A
#
# COMPACT_ATOMS: atom_id res chain seq x y z
N MET A 1 2.65 15.13 20.32
CA MET A 1 2.98 14.29 19.14
C MET A 1 4.47 14.42 18.90
N GLU A 2 5.25 13.34 19.01
CA GLU A 2 6.68 13.36 18.66
C GLU A 2 6.82 13.58 17.15
N THR A 3 7.35 14.73 16.73
CA THR A 3 7.74 14.99 15.35
C THR A 3 9.05 14.26 15.07
N ARG A 4 8.98 12.99 14.66
CA ARG A 4 10.13 12.24 14.14
C ARG A 4 10.37 12.66 12.70
N ASN A 5 11.60 13.05 12.38
CA ASN A 5 11.99 13.44 11.02
C ASN A 5 12.22 12.17 10.17
N ILE A 6 11.14 11.53 9.71
CA ILE A 6 11.19 10.30 8.90
C ILE A 6 11.44 10.68 7.44
N LYS A 7 12.57 10.25 6.88
CA LYS A 7 12.88 10.45 5.45
C LYS A 7 12.23 9.37 4.59
N TYR A 8 11.12 9.71 3.94
CA TYR A 8 10.46 8.81 2.99
C TYR A 8 11.17 8.80 1.63
N PRO A 9 11.14 7.68 0.89
CA PRO A 9 11.67 7.63 -0.47
C PRO A 9 10.89 8.53 -1.43
N TYR A 10 9.60 8.75 -1.16
CA TYR A 10 8.76 9.70 -1.87
C TYR A 10 7.60 10.15 -0.97
N LEU A 11 7.32 11.45 -1.00
CA LEU A 11 6.14 12.06 -0.39
C LEU A 11 5.75 13.25 -1.28
N PRO A 12 4.51 13.31 -1.82
CA PRO A 12 4.09 14.46 -2.61
C PRO A 12 4.16 15.76 -1.81
N GLU A 13 4.40 16.88 -2.49
CA GLU A 13 4.31 18.21 -1.88
C GLU A 13 2.94 18.40 -1.22
N SER A 14 2.88 19.10 -0.10
CA SER A 14 1.67 19.37 0.71
C SER A 14 0.98 18.13 1.32
N ARG A 15 1.56 16.92 1.19
CA ARG A 15 1.04 15.72 1.82
C ARG A 15 1.82 15.34 3.06
N THR A 16 1.11 14.75 4.01
CA THR A 16 1.67 14.21 5.26
C THR A 16 1.16 12.80 5.48
N ILE A 17 1.99 11.98 6.11
CA ILE A 17 1.58 10.68 6.62
C ILE A 17 1.27 10.82 8.10
N LEU A 18 0.09 10.34 8.49
CA LEU A 18 -0.37 10.31 9.86
C LEU A 18 -0.15 8.92 10.45
N TYR A 19 -0.13 8.83 11.78
CA TYR A 19 0.18 7.60 12.49
C TYR A 19 -0.86 7.29 13.55
N VAL A 20 -1.35 6.06 13.55
CA VAL A 20 -2.34 5.56 14.53
C VAL A 20 -1.83 4.31 15.23
N PRO A 21 -2.22 4.08 16.49
CA PRO A 21 -1.82 2.90 17.21
C PRO A 21 -2.52 1.65 16.62
N GLU A 22 -2.05 0.46 16.98
CA GLU A 22 -2.55 -0.80 16.41
C GLU A 22 -4.02 -1.06 16.73
N GLU A 23 -4.49 -0.57 17.88
CA GLU A 23 -5.85 -0.69 18.39
C GLU A 23 -6.86 0.19 17.64
N ASN A 24 -6.37 1.11 16.78
CA ASN A 24 -7.27 1.85 15.91
C ASN A 24 -8.06 0.89 15.03
N LYS A 25 -9.39 0.92 15.12
CA LYS A 25 -10.29 -0.04 14.44
C LYS A 25 -10.04 -0.17 12.92
N TYR A 26 -9.63 0.90 12.26
CA TYR A 26 -9.34 0.88 10.81
C TYR A 26 -7.98 0.25 10.52
N MET A 27 -6.96 0.58 11.32
CA MET A 27 -5.64 -0.04 11.23
C MET A 27 -5.68 -1.53 11.57
N PHE A 28 -6.43 -1.90 12.62
CA PHE A 28 -6.70 -3.30 12.96
C PHE A 28 -7.37 -4.03 11.78
N SER A 29 -8.41 -3.44 11.18
CA SER A 29 -9.04 -4.05 10.00
C SER A 29 -8.09 -4.14 8.80
N ALA A 30 -7.18 -3.18 8.61
CA ALA A 30 -6.17 -3.24 7.56
C ALA A 30 -5.19 -4.41 7.80
N LYS A 31 -4.76 -4.62 9.05
CA LYS A 31 -3.94 -5.77 9.46
C LYS A 31 -4.65 -7.09 9.17
N GLU A 32 -5.91 -7.25 9.58
CA GLU A 32 -6.67 -8.49 9.34
C GLU A 32 -6.75 -8.83 7.85
N VAL A 33 -7.02 -7.82 7.03
CA VAL A 33 -7.11 -7.98 5.56
C VAL A 33 -5.75 -8.36 4.99
N ALA A 34 -4.66 -7.75 5.45
CA ALA A 34 -3.31 -8.11 5.03
C ALA A 34 -3.00 -9.59 5.29
N LEU A 35 -3.27 -10.04 6.52
CA LEU A 35 -2.96 -11.41 6.95
C LEU A 35 -3.80 -12.45 6.21
N ARG A 36 -5.09 -12.16 5.98
CA ARG A 36 -6.02 -13.07 5.33
C ARG A 36 -5.84 -13.12 3.81
N GLU A 37 -5.67 -11.97 3.16
CA GLU A 37 -5.84 -11.85 1.70
C GLU A 37 -4.55 -11.59 0.93
N SER A 38 -3.44 -11.18 1.59
CA SER A 38 -2.18 -10.99 0.88
C SER A 38 -1.65 -12.31 0.33
N THR A 39 -1.28 -12.30 -0.95
CA THR A 39 -0.55 -13.41 -1.60
C THR A 39 0.96 -13.15 -1.69
N ASP A 40 1.44 -11.97 -1.27
CA ASP A 40 2.86 -11.74 -1.02
C ASP A 40 3.12 -11.95 0.47
N LYS A 41 3.60 -13.13 0.84
CA LYS A 41 3.88 -13.48 2.25
C LYS A 41 5.16 -12.83 2.77
N LYS A 42 6.02 -12.28 1.92
CA LYS A 42 7.25 -11.60 2.35
C LYS A 42 6.97 -10.16 2.74
N ILE A 43 6.09 -9.50 1.99
CA ILE A 43 5.69 -8.11 2.24
C ILE A 43 4.16 -8.07 2.19
N SER A 44 3.51 -8.47 3.29
CA SER A 44 2.05 -8.44 3.39
C SER A 44 1.59 -7.03 3.75
N THR A 45 0.71 -6.46 2.94
CA THR A 45 0.09 -5.16 3.18
C THR A 45 -1.42 -5.26 3.06
N GLY A 46 -2.11 -4.45 3.85
CA GLY A 46 -3.56 -4.36 3.83
C GLY A 46 -3.98 -2.91 3.91
N VAL A 47 -5.07 -2.60 3.22
CA VAL A 47 -5.57 -1.25 3.01
C VAL A 47 -7.05 -1.21 3.30
N VAL A 48 -7.45 -0.17 4.04
CA VAL A 48 -8.84 0.18 4.30
C VAL A 48 -9.08 1.61 3.83
N ILE A 49 -10.16 1.84 3.09
CA ILE A 49 -10.62 3.19 2.71
C ILE A 49 -11.88 3.50 3.52
N VAL A 50 -11.88 4.67 4.16
CA VAL A 50 -12.92 5.13 5.06
C VAL A 50 -13.47 6.46 4.53
N ASN A 51 -14.79 6.64 4.61
CA ASN A 51 -15.43 7.92 4.27
C ASN A 51 -15.48 8.87 5.48
N GLU A 52 -15.92 10.10 5.24
CA GLU A 52 -16.10 11.12 6.27
C GLU A 52 -17.12 10.75 7.37
N GLN A 53 -18.06 9.84 7.09
CA GLN A 53 -19.00 9.29 8.08
C GLN A 53 -18.33 8.21 8.97
N GLY A 54 -17.08 7.86 8.71
CA GLY A 54 -16.33 6.84 9.44
C GLY A 54 -16.64 5.40 9.02
N GLU A 55 -17.31 5.21 7.88
CA GLU A 55 -17.67 3.90 7.33
C GLU A 55 -16.54 3.35 6.46
N ILE A 56 -16.27 2.04 6.58
CA ILE A 56 -15.31 1.36 5.71
C ILE A 56 -15.99 1.07 4.37
N LEU A 57 -15.51 1.70 3.31
CA LEU A 57 -15.98 1.44 1.94
C LEU A 57 -15.27 0.23 1.33
N VAL A 58 -13.96 0.16 1.48
CA VAL A 58 -13.12 -0.84 0.79
C VAL A 58 -12.10 -1.43 1.75
N LYS A 59 -11.87 -2.73 1.58
CA LYS A 59 -10.79 -3.51 2.17
C LYS A 59 -10.03 -4.21 1.03
N ALA A 60 -8.71 -4.11 0.99
CA ALA A 60 -7.89 -4.81 -0.02
C ALA A 60 -6.50 -5.15 0.52
N ALA A 61 -5.90 -6.23 0.03
CA ALA A 61 -4.50 -6.58 0.28
C ALA A 61 -3.67 -6.58 -1.01
N ASN A 62 -2.35 -6.41 -0.88
CA ASN A 62 -1.46 -6.57 -2.02
C ASN A 62 -1.41 -8.01 -2.53
N GLN A 63 -0.97 -8.17 -3.77
CA GLN A 63 -0.91 -9.46 -4.43
C GLN A 63 0.45 -9.68 -5.09
N SER A 64 0.86 -10.94 -5.14
CA SER A 64 1.99 -11.36 -5.97
C SER A 64 1.53 -11.52 -7.43
N ALA A 65 2.32 -11.03 -8.38
CA ALA A 65 2.05 -11.29 -9.80
C ALA A 65 2.26 -12.77 -10.14
N LEU A 66 3.26 -13.42 -9.52
CA LEU A 66 3.46 -14.86 -9.60
C LEU A 66 2.59 -15.58 -8.58
N LYS A 67 1.76 -16.52 -9.06
CA LYS A 67 0.94 -17.39 -8.20
C LYS A 67 1.72 -18.59 -7.65
N ASN A 68 2.71 -19.07 -8.40
CA ASN A 68 3.55 -20.18 -7.97
C ASN A 68 4.55 -19.69 -6.89
N GLN A 69 4.40 -20.19 -5.68
CA GLN A 69 5.20 -19.77 -4.52
C GLN A 69 6.68 -20.12 -4.66
N TYR A 70 7.03 -21.23 -5.29
CA TYR A 70 8.42 -21.59 -5.55
C TYR A 70 9.09 -20.59 -6.50
N LEU A 71 8.43 -20.26 -7.62
CA LEU A 71 8.94 -19.25 -8.55
C LEU A 71 9.03 -17.87 -7.91
N LEU A 72 8.03 -17.48 -7.12
CA LEU A 72 8.06 -16.23 -6.36
C LEU A 72 9.19 -16.20 -5.33
N ALA A 73 9.44 -17.31 -4.63
CA ALA A 73 10.49 -17.40 -3.62
C ALA A 73 11.89 -17.30 -4.26
N THR A 74 12.07 -17.94 -5.42
CA THR A 74 13.36 -18.04 -6.13
C THR A 74 13.61 -16.92 -7.14
N HIS A 75 12.63 -16.06 -7.43
CA HIS A 75 12.77 -15.04 -8.49
C HIS A 75 13.98 -14.12 -8.32
N LYS A 76 14.42 -13.85 -7.08
CA LYS A 76 15.58 -13.00 -6.81
C LYS A 76 16.88 -13.56 -7.41
N ASN A 77 16.95 -14.86 -7.70
CA ASN A 77 18.12 -15.53 -8.28
C ASN A 77 18.25 -15.29 -9.80
N TRP A 78 17.13 -15.07 -10.48
CA TRP A 78 17.05 -14.85 -11.92
C TRP A 78 16.42 -13.48 -12.27
N CYS A 79 16.33 -12.59 -11.29
CA CYS A 79 15.73 -11.27 -11.47
C CYS A 79 16.65 -10.38 -12.31
N ILE A 80 16.24 -10.13 -13.56
CA ILE A 80 16.92 -9.24 -14.51
C ILE A 80 17.17 -7.85 -13.89
N ARG A 81 16.24 -7.31 -13.10
CA ARG A 81 16.44 -6.02 -12.42
C ARG A 81 17.61 -6.04 -11.45
N LYS A 82 17.77 -7.14 -10.71
CA LYS A 82 18.88 -7.30 -9.77
C LYS A 82 20.21 -7.45 -10.51
N LEU A 83 20.21 -8.23 -11.59
CA LEU A 83 21.39 -8.41 -12.45
C LEU A 83 21.90 -7.07 -13.01
N PHE A 84 20.99 -6.21 -13.48
CA PHE A 84 21.32 -4.88 -14.03
C PHE A 84 21.32 -3.75 -13.00
N LYS A 85 21.24 -4.05 -11.68
CA LYS A 85 21.22 -3.06 -10.59
C LYS A 85 20.19 -1.93 -10.78
N ILE A 86 19.03 -2.26 -11.35
CA ILE A 86 17.96 -1.29 -11.61
C ILE A 86 17.36 -0.83 -10.26
N PRO A 87 17.22 0.48 -10.01
CA PRO A 87 16.66 0.99 -8.77
C PRO A 87 15.25 0.45 -8.45
N SER A 88 14.94 0.41 -7.15
CA SER A 88 13.56 0.21 -6.68
C SER A 88 12.64 1.28 -7.24
N GLY A 89 11.38 0.97 -7.48
CA GLY A 89 10.44 1.90 -8.13
C GLY A 89 10.44 1.82 -9.66
N GLN A 90 11.41 1.15 -10.31
CA GLN A 90 11.57 1.19 -11.77
C GLN A 90 11.56 -0.20 -12.44
N LYS A 91 11.06 -0.23 -13.68
CA LYS A 91 11.16 -1.38 -14.61
C LYS A 91 10.68 -2.72 -14.06
N TYR A 92 9.65 -2.72 -13.19
CA TYR A 92 9.08 -3.94 -12.59
C TYR A 92 8.60 -4.97 -13.62
N TRP A 93 8.20 -4.53 -14.83
CA TRP A 93 7.81 -5.42 -15.92
C TRP A 93 8.92 -6.37 -16.41
N LEU A 94 10.19 -6.07 -16.12
CA LEU A 94 11.33 -6.91 -16.51
C LEU A 94 11.44 -8.21 -15.71
N CYS A 95 10.71 -8.35 -14.60
CA CYS A 95 10.71 -9.59 -13.82
C CYS A 95 9.30 -9.84 -13.27
N PRO A 96 8.63 -10.93 -13.65
CA PRO A 96 7.29 -11.22 -13.19
C PRO A 96 7.22 -11.48 -11.68
N GLY A 97 8.34 -11.84 -11.04
CA GLY A 97 8.41 -11.96 -9.58
C GLY A 97 8.51 -10.63 -8.83
N CYS A 98 8.81 -9.53 -9.53
CA CYS A 98 8.80 -8.20 -8.92
C CYS A 98 7.37 -7.64 -8.94
N ALA A 99 6.82 -7.29 -7.78
CA ALA A 99 5.49 -6.72 -7.68
C ALA A 99 5.42 -5.32 -8.31
N SER A 100 4.60 -5.16 -9.35
CA SER A 100 4.25 -3.85 -9.90
C SER A 100 3.29 -3.12 -8.95
N HIS A 101 3.30 -1.77 -8.98
CA HIS A 101 2.39 -0.93 -8.21
C HIS A 101 0.91 -1.31 -8.39
N ARG A 102 0.54 -1.87 -9.55
CA ARG A 102 -0.83 -2.35 -9.83
C ARG A 102 -1.31 -3.45 -8.87
N ASN A 103 -0.37 -4.16 -8.24
CA ASN A 103 -0.68 -5.21 -7.27
C ASN A 103 -0.52 -4.75 -5.82
N HIS A 104 -0.10 -3.51 -5.58
CA HIS A 104 -0.04 -2.96 -4.23
C HIS A 104 -1.45 -2.82 -3.64
N GLY A 105 -1.56 -2.90 -2.31
CA GLY A 105 -2.84 -2.82 -1.62
C GLY A 105 -3.57 -1.52 -1.93
N GLU A 106 -2.83 -0.41 -1.98
CA GLU A 106 -3.35 0.94 -2.22
C GLU A 106 -4.01 1.02 -3.61
N TYR A 107 -3.28 0.63 -4.66
CA TYR A 107 -3.80 0.68 -6.03
C TYR A 107 -5.03 -0.21 -6.19
N ARG A 108 -5.00 -1.42 -5.61
CA ARG A 108 -6.13 -2.35 -5.66
C ARG A 108 -7.35 -1.79 -4.90
N ALA A 109 -7.13 -1.18 -3.74
CA ALA A 109 -8.19 -0.53 -2.97
C ALA A 109 -8.83 0.61 -3.79
N ILE A 110 -8.03 1.45 -4.45
CA ILE A 110 -8.55 2.50 -5.33
C ILE A 110 -9.38 1.91 -6.49
N LYS A 111 -8.88 0.90 -7.20
CA LYS A 111 -9.65 0.25 -8.29
C LYS A 111 -10.96 -0.36 -7.78
N MET A 112 -10.98 -0.90 -6.56
CA MET A 112 -12.19 -1.43 -5.94
C MET A 112 -13.16 -0.31 -5.55
N LEU A 113 -12.67 0.83 -5.06
CA LEU A 113 -13.46 2.01 -4.74
C LEU A 113 -14.16 2.54 -6.00
N GLU A 114 -13.39 2.81 -7.07
CA GLU A 114 -13.90 3.28 -8.35
C GLU A 114 -15.01 2.36 -8.90
N LYS A 115 -14.84 1.04 -8.73
CA LYS A 115 -15.80 0.04 -9.22
C LYS A 115 -17.06 -0.06 -8.36
N LYS A 116 -16.92 -0.08 -7.03
CA LYS A 116 -18.03 -0.38 -6.11
C LYS A 116 -18.76 0.87 -5.60
N PHE A 117 -18.06 1.99 -5.53
CA PHE A 117 -18.56 3.26 -4.97
C PHE A 117 -18.17 4.44 -5.87
N PRO A 118 -18.56 4.43 -7.16
CA PRO A 118 -18.19 5.49 -8.09
C PRO A 118 -18.65 6.88 -7.62
N ASN A 119 -19.78 6.95 -6.91
CA ASN A 119 -20.32 8.18 -6.31
C ASN A 119 -19.53 8.71 -5.11
N LYS A 120 -18.58 7.94 -4.57
CA LYS A 120 -17.67 8.37 -3.49
C LYS A 120 -16.31 8.83 -4.04
N VAL A 121 -16.02 8.64 -5.33
CA VAL A 121 -14.80 9.16 -5.95
C VAL A 121 -14.83 10.69 -5.91
N GLY A 122 -13.74 11.32 -5.47
CA GLY A 122 -13.63 12.76 -5.29
C GLY A 122 -14.23 13.30 -3.99
N SER A 123 -14.89 12.45 -3.20
CA SER A 123 -15.30 12.80 -1.84
C SER A 123 -14.11 12.82 -0.88
N SER A 124 -14.34 13.28 0.34
CA SER A 124 -13.35 13.29 1.40
C SER A 124 -13.14 11.87 1.94
N LEU A 125 -12.02 11.26 1.60
CA LEU A 125 -11.68 9.89 1.98
C LEU A 125 -10.36 9.82 2.75
N ASP A 126 -10.28 8.85 3.64
CA ASP A 126 -9.07 8.53 4.38
C ASP A 126 -8.64 7.09 4.08
N LEU A 127 -7.33 6.87 4.03
CA LEU A 127 -6.73 5.55 3.76
C LEU A 127 -5.87 5.10 4.94
N TYR A 128 -6.09 3.87 5.39
CA TYR A 128 -5.31 3.22 6.43
C TYR A 128 -4.53 2.07 5.81
N LEU A 129 -3.20 2.09 5.96
CA LEU A 129 -2.29 1.10 5.40
C LEU A 129 -1.49 0.42 6.51
N TRP A 130 -1.64 -0.90 6.60
CA TRP A 130 -0.83 -1.77 7.44
C TRP A 130 0.22 -2.51 6.60
N GLY A 131 1.37 -2.83 7.20
CA GLY A 131 2.39 -3.68 6.58
C GLY A 131 3.42 -2.92 5.75
N HIS A 132 3.33 -1.58 5.70
CA HIS A 132 4.34 -0.73 5.08
C HIS A 132 4.48 0.61 5.80
N TRP A 133 5.57 1.33 5.49
CA TRP A 133 5.96 2.57 6.18
C TRP A 133 5.94 3.82 5.29
N TRP A 134 5.56 3.68 4.02
CA TRP A 134 5.40 4.75 3.04
C TRP A 134 4.57 4.24 1.85
N CYS A 135 4.18 5.12 0.93
CA CYS A 135 3.52 4.75 -0.32
C CYS A 135 4.35 5.23 -1.51
N CYS A 136 4.41 4.44 -2.59
CA CYS A 136 5.17 4.84 -3.78
C CYS A 136 4.44 5.92 -4.59
N LYS A 137 5.17 6.63 -5.47
CA LYS A 137 4.60 7.69 -6.31
C LYS A 137 3.33 7.27 -7.08
N PRO A 138 3.32 6.14 -7.82
CA PRO A 138 2.11 5.71 -8.53
C PRO A 138 0.89 5.46 -7.62
N CYS A 139 1.12 4.96 -6.40
CA CYS A 139 0.06 4.78 -5.41
C CYS A 139 -0.44 6.13 -4.90
N TRP A 140 0.45 7.08 -4.57
CA TRP A 140 0.07 8.43 -4.19
C TRP A 140 -0.72 9.15 -5.28
N ASP A 141 -0.25 9.12 -6.53
CA ASP A 141 -0.93 9.77 -7.65
C ASP A 141 -2.37 9.27 -7.76
N LYS A 142 -2.59 7.96 -7.65
CA LYS A 142 -3.93 7.35 -7.70
C LYS A 142 -4.79 7.65 -6.47
N MET A 143 -4.20 7.68 -5.28
CA MET A 143 -4.91 8.05 -4.05
C MET A 143 -5.41 9.50 -4.14
N ILE A 144 -4.57 10.42 -4.63
CA ILE A 144 -4.91 11.83 -4.80
C ILE A 144 -6.05 12.00 -5.82
N GLU A 145 -5.97 11.31 -6.96
CA GLU A 145 -6.96 11.37 -8.04
C GLU A 145 -8.39 11.06 -7.57
N VAL A 146 -8.54 10.13 -6.62
CA VAL A 146 -9.86 9.71 -6.13
C VAL A 146 -10.32 10.40 -4.85
N GLY A 147 -9.57 11.38 -4.34
CA GLY A 147 -9.96 12.18 -3.18
C GLY A 147 -9.46 11.70 -1.83
N ILE A 148 -8.46 10.80 -1.77
CA ILE A 148 -7.80 10.47 -0.50
C ILE A 148 -7.10 11.73 0.04
N ARG A 149 -7.52 12.21 1.21
CA ARG A 149 -6.96 13.38 1.89
C ARG A 149 -5.81 12.98 2.79
N SER A 150 -6.05 11.98 3.64
CA SER A 150 -5.12 11.55 4.68
C SER A 150 -4.73 10.09 4.50
N VAL A 151 -3.45 9.79 4.72
CA VAL A 151 -2.93 8.42 4.77
C VAL A 151 -2.42 8.15 6.17
N TYR A 152 -2.96 7.11 6.80
CA TYR A 152 -2.62 6.68 8.15
C TYR A 152 -1.82 5.38 8.09
N LEU A 153 -0.66 5.36 8.73
CA LEU A 153 0.17 4.18 8.93
C LEU A 153 0.17 3.76 10.39
N LEU A 154 0.61 2.52 10.63
CA LEU A 154 0.82 2.02 11.98
C LEU A 154 1.92 2.83 12.69
N GLN A 155 1.71 3.23 13.94
CA GLN A 155 2.76 3.82 14.77
C GLN A 155 3.99 2.90 14.82
N GLY A 156 5.17 3.46 14.50
CA GLY A 156 6.42 2.69 14.42
C GLY A 156 6.56 1.84 13.15
N ALA A 157 5.70 2.03 12.13
CA ALA A 157 5.82 1.34 10.84
C ALA A 157 7.22 1.46 10.22
N ASP A 158 7.90 2.60 10.38
CA ASP A 158 9.27 2.85 9.90
C ASP A 158 10.34 1.95 10.55
N LYS A 159 10.04 1.35 11.70
CA LYS A 159 10.89 0.37 12.37
C LYS A 159 10.45 -1.06 12.08
N LEU A 160 9.15 -1.27 11.97
CA LEU A 160 8.55 -2.60 11.79
C LEU A 160 8.63 -3.11 10.35
N PHE A 161 8.58 -2.21 9.36
CA PHE A 161 8.39 -2.57 7.95
C PHE A 161 9.45 -2.01 6.99
N LYS A 162 10.50 -1.36 7.51
CA LYS A 162 11.55 -0.72 6.70
C LYS A 162 12.57 -1.68 6.11
#